data_AF-A0A139Q1M2-F1
#
_entry.id   AF-A0A139Q1M2-F1
#
_cell.length_a   1.000
_cell.length_b   1.000
_cell.length_c   1.000
_cell.angle_alpha   90.00
_cell.angle_beta   90.00
_cell.angle_gamma   90.00
#
_symmetry.space_group_name_H-M   'P 1'
#
loop_
_entity.id
_entity.type
_entity.pdbx_description
1 polymer ?
#
loop_
_entity_poly.entity_id
_entity_poly.type
_entity_poly.pdbx_seq_one_letter_code
_entity_poly.pdbx_strand_id
1 'polypeptide(L)' 'MHEVMSNPLENAVELKLKMGDTRWHSSEGWVKMEKKVSTSSGKNINIHYVYNKTTGEFNDFKFKSE' A
#
# COMPACT_ATOMS: atom_id res chain seq x y z
N MET A 1 -10.58 -8.66 3.77
CA MET A 1 -9.43 -8.83 2.85
C MET A 1 -9.81 -8.58 1.39
N HIS A 2 -10.94 -9.09 0.88
CA HIS A 2 -11.33 -8.92 -0.53
C HIS A 2 -11.48 -7.46 -1.00
N GLU A 3 -12.06 -6.56 -0.20
CA GLU A 3 -12.29 -5.15 -0.61
C GLU A 3 -11.02 -4.33 -0.86
N VAL A 4 -9.89 -4.69 -0.23
CA VAL A 4 -8.65 -3.92 -0.37
C VAL A 4 -7.92 -4.30 -1.66
N MET A 5 -8.07 -5.55 -2.11
CA MET A 5 -7.44 -6.04 -3.34
C MET A 5 -8.21 -5.64 -4.60
N SER A 6 -9.51 -5.34 -4.49
CA SER A 6 -10.33 -4.97 -5.65
C SER A 6 -10.02 -3.57 -6.19
N ASN A 7 -9.64 -2.62 -5.33
CA ASN A 7 -9.16 -1.29 -5.76
C ASN A 7 -8.15 -0.72 -4.75
N PRO A 8 -6.88 -1.18 -4.78
CA PRO A 8 -5.87 -0.77 -3.80
C PRO A 8 -5.49 0.72 -3.90
N LEU A 9 -5.67 1.36 -5.06
CA LEU A 9 -5.27 2.76 -5.29
C LEU A 9 -6.30 3.79 -4.83
N GLU A 10 -7.58 3.41 -4.73
CA GLU A 10 -8.62 4.32 -4.26
C GLU A 10 -8.38 4.76 -2.82
N ASN A 11 -8.31 6.09 -2.62
CA ASN A 11 -7.99 6.75 -1.35
C ASN A 11 -6.65 6.30 -0.74
N ALA A 12 -5.74 5.74 -1.53
CA ALA A 12 -4.38 5.46 -1.12
C ALA A 12 -3.46 6.65 -1.38
N VAL A 13 -2.44 6.80 -0.55
CA VAL A 13 -1.43 7.85 -0.66
C VAL A 13 -0.05 7.23 -0.86
N GLU A 14 0.74 7.80 -1.76
CA GLU A 14 2.15 7.46 -1.89
C GLU A 14 2.92 8.08 -0.72
N LEU A 15 3.62 7.25 0.05
CA LEU A 15 4.52 7.71 1.08
C LEU A 15 5.84 8.11 0.42
N LYS A 16 6.22 9.39 0.53
CA LYS A 16 7.48 9.94 0.00
C LYS A 16 8.68 9.46 0.82
N LEU A 17 9.00 8.17 0.73
CA LEU A 17 10.12 7.53 1.39
C LEU A 17 11.06 6.89 0.37
N LYS A 18 12.36 6.90 0.69
CA LYS A 18 13.35 6.18 -0.09
C LYS A 18 13.17 4.68 0.16
N MET A 19 12.97 3.91 -0.90
CA MET A 19 12.94 2.45 -0.80
C MET A 19 14.33 1.94 -0.44
N GLY A 20 14.46 1.30 0.73
CA GLY A 20 15.70 0.69 1.20
C GLY A 20 15.77 -0.83 1.01
N ASP A 21 14.64 -1.46 0.67
CA ASP A 21 14.57 -2.91 0.43
C ASP A 21 14.98 -3.20 -1.03
N THR A 22 15.94 -4.12 -1.21
CA THR A 22 16.50 -4.46 -2.52
C THR A 22 15.55 -5.28 -3.39
N ARG A 23 14.41 -5.72 -2.87
CA ARG A 23 13.38 -6.40 -3.68
C ARG A 23 12.49 -5.41 -4.44
N TRP A 24 12.45 -4.15 -4.01
CA TRP A 24 11.51 -3.14 -4.52
C TRP A 24 12.23 -1.81 -4.73
N HIS A 25 13.11 -1.75 -5.73
CA HIS A 25 13.91 -0.56 -6.00
C HIS A 25 13.07 0.58 -6.60
N SER A 26 13.24 1.80 -6.08
CA SER A 26 12.57 2.99 -6.64
C SER A 26 12.97 3.26 -8.09
N SER A 27 14.19 2.89 -8.51
CA SER A 27 14.64 2.99 -9.90
C SER A 27 13.85 2.08 -10.86
N GLU A 28 13.23 1.02 -10.34
CA GLU A 28 12.39 0.09 -11.10
C GLU A 28 10.90 0.49 -11.04
N GLY A 29 10.59 1.62 -10.39
CA GLY A 29 9.23 2.16 -10.30
C GLY A 29 8.48 1.81 -9.00
N TRP A 30 9.13 1.11 -8.05
CA TRP A 30 8.51 0.75 -6.78
C TRP A 30 8.40 1.93 -5.82
N VAL A 31 7.21 2.09 -5.27
CA VAL A 31 6.88 3.06 -4.22
C VAL A 31 6.13 2.38 -3.08
N LYS A 32 6.16 3.01 -1.91
CA LYS A 32 5.39 2.55 -0.76
C LYS A 32 4.09 3.33 -0.66
N MET A 33 3.00 2.61 -0.51
CA MET A 33 1.65 3.16 -0.44
C MET A 33 1.06 2.96 0.95
N GLU A 34 0.12 3.83 1.30
CA GLU A 34 -0.70 3.74 2.50
C GLU A 34 -2.17 3.87 2.12
N LYS A 35 -3.04 3.00 2.66
CA LYS A 35 -4.49 3.11 2.56
C LYS A 35 -5.13 2.94 3.93
N LYS A 36 -5.96 3.90 4.32
CA LYS A 36 -6.74 3.83 5.57
C LYS A 36 -8.15 3.37 5.26
N VAL A 37 -8.61 2.37 6.02
CA VAL A 37 -9.95 1.78 5.87
C VAL A 37 -10.65 1.88 7.22
N SER A 38 -11.77 2.61 7.26
CA SER A 38 -12.65 2.64 8.43
C SER A 38 -13.54 1.40 8.43
N THR A 39 -13.59 0.70 9.56
CA THR A 39 -14.43 -0.49 9.75
C THR A 39 -15.78 -0.11 10.35
N SER A 40 -16.77 -1.00 10.24
CA SER A 40 -18.09 -0.84 10.89
C SER A 40 -18.01 -0.70 12.41
N SER A 41 -16.92 -1.15 13.03
CA SER A 41 -16.66 -1.00 14.47
C SER A 41 -16.15 0.40 14.87
N GLY A 42 -15.97 1.32 13.91
CA GLY A 42 -15.38 2.64 14.14
C GLY A 42 -13.84 2.64 14.23
N LYS A 43 -13.20 1.48 14.15
CA LYS A 43 -11.73 1.37 14.11
C LYS A 43 -11.20 1.58 12.71
N ASN A 44 -10.02 2.20 12.61
CA ASN A 44 -9.29 2.31 11.36
C ASN A 44 -8.26 1.19 11.23
N ILE A 45 -8.15 0.64 10.03
CA ILE A 45 -7.08 -0.24 9.62
C ILE A 45 -6.19 0.55 8.67
N ASN A 46 -4.92 0.69 9.03
CA ASN A 46 -3.91 1.25 8.15
C ASN A 46 -3.21 0.13 7.39
N ILE A 47 -3.19 0.25 6.06
CA ILE A 47 -2.70 -0.77 5.16
C ILE A 47 -1.52 -0.21 4.40
N HIS A 48 -0.36 -0.83 4.56
CA HIS A 48 0.82 -0.52 3.77
C HIS A 48 1.04 -1.60 2.73
N TYR A 49 1.50 -1.20 1.56
CA TYR A 49 1.92 -2.12 0.50
C TYR A 49 2.95 -1.43 -0.40
N VAL A 50 3.61 -2.19 -1.25
CA VAL A 50 4.44 -1.64 -2.32
C VAL A 50 3.71 -1.72 -3.64
N TYR A 51 3.86 -0.69 -4.47
CA TYR A 51 3.23 -0.58 -5.77
C TYR A 51 4.30 -0.20 -6.80
N ASN A 52 4.36 -0.95 -7.90
CA ASN A 52 5.22 -0.59 -9.02
C ASN A 52 4.41 0.24 -10.03
N LYS A 53 4.76 1.51 -10.17
CA LYS A 53 4.07 2.44 -11.09
C LYS A 53 4.34 2.12 -12.57
N THR A 54 5.39 1.37 -12.86
CA THR A 54 5.78 0.96 -14.21
C THR A 54 5.03 -0.30 -14.64
N THR A 55 5.00 -1.34 -13.80
CA THR A 55 4.39 -2.64 -14.14
C THR A 55 2.92 -2.74 -13.71
N GLY A 56 2.46 -1.90 -12.79
CA GLY A 56 1.13 -1.98 -12.20
C GLY A 56 1.01 -3.02 -11.09
N GLU A 57 2.12 -3.65 -10.67
CA GLU A 57 2.11 -4.73 -9.69
C GLU A 57 2.03 -4.22 -8.25
N PHE A 58 1.38 -5.02 -7.40
CA PHE A 58 1.24 -4.77 -5.96
C PHE A 58 1.89 -5.91 -5.17
N ASN A 59 2.59 -5.60 -4.08
CA ASN A 59 3.25 -6.59 -3.23
C ASN A 59 3.31 -6.15 -1.75
N ASP A 60 3.73 -7.05 -0.86
CA ASP A 60 4.01 -6.79 0.57
C ASP A 60 2.88 -6.08 1.35
N PHE A 61 1.64 -6.55 1.20
CA PHE A 61 0.51 -6.01 1.98
C PHE A 61 0.66 -6.29 3.48
N LYS A 62 0.61 -5.22 4.28
CA LYS A 62 0.72 -5.22 5.74
C LYS A 62 -0.44 -4.46 6.35
N PHE A 63 -1.23 -5.14 7.17
CA PHE A 63 -2.40 -4.59 7.84
C PHE A 63 -2.04 -4.28 9.29
N LYS A 64 -2.20 -3.02 9.69
CA LYS A 64 -2.03 -2.57 11.07
C LYS A 64 -3.36 -2.02 11.58
N SER A 65 -3.88 -2.59 12.65
CA SER A 65 -4.96 -1.98 13.42
C SER A 65 -4.38 -0.92 14.34
N GLU A 66 -5.07 0.22 14.47
CA GLU A 66 -4.88 1.12 15.62
C GLU A 66 -5.36 0.48 16.93
#